data_AF-A0A2G8KAF9-F1
#
_entry.id   AF-A0A2G8KAF9-F1
#
_cell.length_a   1.000
_cell.length_b   1.000
_cell.length_c   1.000
_cell.angle_alpha   90.00
_cell.angle_beta   90.00
_cell.angle_gamma   90.00
#
_symmetry.space_group_name_H-M   'P 1'
#
loop_
_entity.id
_entity.type
_entity.pdbx_description
1 polymer ?
#
loop_
_entity_poly.entity_id
_entity_poly.type
_entity_poly.pdbx_seq_one_letter_code
_entity_poly.pdbx_strand_id
1 'polypeptide(L)'
;MPHKLSFRVLHATSTDSGYSTKELEIHNPLVKGWQSIKFCPYPQEIILKLPKKTRMKKLQLLAHQFLIPTKIEVYLGSYPPEHVVSLHGTRYKRLGYVTMSDNEKTSFKARELKSVHIDAVGQYLRLVLHKNYINKFNLYNQVGVIAINVLGDEVDDEGNVIPDDKQQRVNELINRYMPNGQAYPGEEEPTTQNPIDPSVLGAMNK
;
A
#
# COMPACT_ATOMS: atom_id res chain seq x y z
N MET A 1 -12.24 3.38 6.23
CA MET A 1 -11.47 2.56 5.26
C MET A 1 -10.01 2.63 5.67
N PRO A 2 -9.22 1.54 5.62
CA PRO A 2 -7.81 1.60 5.98
C PRO A 2 -7.07 2.55 5.06
N HIS A 3 -6.29 3.45 5.62
CA HIS A 3 -5.59 4.49 4.87
C HIS A 3 -4.19 4.03 4.49
N LYS A 4 -3.62 4.67 3.47
CA LYS A 4 -2.25 4.41 3.03
C LYS A 4 -1.28 5.08 4.00
N LEU A 5 -0.30 4.31 4.46
CA LEU A 5 0.70 4.75 5.43
C LEU A 5 2.00 5.07 4.70
N SER A 6 2.64 6.15 5.11
CA SER A 6 4.03 6.40 4.76
C SER A 6 4.96 5.45 5.53
N PHE A 7 6.18 5.30 5.06
CA PHE A 7 7.24 4.55 5.75
C PHE A 7 8.60 5.09 5.33
N ARG A 8 9.63 4.70 6.07
CA ARG A 8 11.03 4.90 5.68
C ARG A 8 11.73 3.56 5.50
N VAL A 9 12.60 3.45 4.50
CA VAL A 9 13.45 2.27 4.34
C VAL A 9 14.64 2.42 5.28
N LEU A 10 14.78 1.49 6.22
CA LEU A 10 15.91 1.47 7.16
C LEU A 10 17.10 0.69 6.62
N HIS A 11 16.81 -0.39 5.89
CA HIS A 11 17.82 -1.33 5.45
C HIS A 11 17.38 -2.04 4.17
N ALA A 12 18.34 -2.31 3.30
CA ALA A 12 18.24 -3.33 2.28
C ALA A 12 19.56 -4.10 2.24
N THR A 13 19.51 -5.41 2.00
CA THR A 13 20.72 -6.26 1.95
C THR A 13 21.72 -5.78 0.89
N SER A 14 21.21 -5.34 -0.25
CA SER A 14 22.02 -4.77 -1.32
C SER A 14 21.19 -3.79 -2.15
N THR A 15 21.86 -3.00 -2.99
CA THR A 15 21.20 -2.06 -3.91
C THR A 15 22.07 -1.88 -5.15
N ASP A 16 21.50 -2.08 -6.33
CA ASP A 16 22.22 -1.84 -7.60
C ASP A 16 22.44 -0.34 -7.84
N SER A 17 23.50 -0.02 -8.58
CA SER A 17 23.82 1.37 -8.92
C SER A 17 22.67 2.01 -9.68
N GLY A 18 22.14 3.12 -9.17
CA GLY A 18 21.03 3.85 -9.80
C GLY A 18 19.62 3.42 -9.39
N TYR A 19 19.46 2.51 -8.42
CA TYR A 19 18.17 2.05 -7.91
C TYR A 19 18.03 2.26 -6.40
N SER A 20 18.00 3.53 -5.96
CA SER A 20 17.99 3.88 -4.54
C SER A 20 16.79 3.29 -3.80
N THR A 21 17.02 2.74 -2.60
CA THR A 21 15.94 2.28 -1.70
C THR A 21 14.95 3.39 -1.36
N LYS A 22 15.39 4.65 -1.34
CA LYS A 22 14.52 5.81 -1.08
C LYS A 22 13.41 5.98 -2.12
N GLU A 23 13.58 5.44 -3.32
CA GLU A 23 12.54 5.47 -4.34
C GLU A 23 11.29 4.68 -3.93
N LEU A 24 11.43 3.70 -3.02
CA LEU A 24 10.27 2.97 -2.48
C LEU A 24 9.41 3.84 -1.55
N GLU A 25 9.95 4.90 -0.98
CA GLU A 25 9.21 5.81 -0.09
C GLU A 25 8.30 6.78 -0.88
N ILE A 26 8.56 6.94 -2.19
CA ILE A 26 7.88 7.90 -3.06
C ILE A 26 7.04 7.14 -4.09
N HIS A 27 5.75 7.45 -4.14
CA HIS A 27 4.85 6.85 -5.12
C HIS A 27 4.64 7.78 -6.31
N ASN A 28 5.47 7.62 -7.32
CA ASN A 28 5.41 8.40 -8.55
C ASN A 28 5.57 7.45 -9.76
N PRO A 29 4.82 7.62 -10.86
CA PRO A 29 4.99 6.81 -12.08
C PRO A 29 6.43 6.76 -12.62
N LEU A 30 7.22 7.80 -12.35
CA LEU A 30 8.60 7.97 -12.81
C LEU A 30 9.64 7.28 -11.90
N VAL A 31 9.27 6.81 -10.71
CA VAL A 31 10.23 6.06 -9.87
C VAL A 31 10.53 4.71 -10.50
N LYS A 32 11.80 4.32 -10.41
CA LYS A 32 12.29 3.01 -10.84
C LYS A 32 12.13 1.97 -9.73
N GLY A 33 12.11 2.43 -8.49
CA GLY A 33 12.05 1.60 -7.29
C GLY A 33 13.42 1.03 -6.92
N TRP A 34 13.42 -0.08 -6.21
CA TRP A 34 14.61 -0.75 -5.73
C TRP A 34 14.93 -2.00 -6.55
N GLN A 35 16.23 -2.27 -6.73
CA GLN A 35 16.76 -3.51 -7.30
C GLN A 35 17.96 -3.98 -6.49
N SER A 36 18.06 -5.29 -6.29
CA SER A 36 19.25 -5.91 -5.70
C SER A 36 20.46 -5.76 -6.61
N ILE A 37 21.68 -5.85 -6.08
CA ILE A 37 22.89 -5.91 -6.92
C ILE A 37 22.84 -7.10 -7.90
N LYS A 38 23.57 -6.99 -9.01
CA LYS A 38 23.75 -8.07 -9.97
C LYS A 38 24.33 -9.31 -9.30
N PHE A 39 23.82 -10.48 -9.67
CA PHE A 39 24.21 -11.78 -9.11
C PHE A 39 24.15 -11.83 -7.58
N CYS A 40 23.17 -11.14 -6.99
CA CYS A 40 23.03 -11.08 -5.54
C CYS A 40 22.86 -12.49 -4.94
N PRO A 41 23.47 -12.78 -3.78
CA PRO A 41 23.13 -13.99 -3.04
C PRO A 41 21.69 -13.90 -2.54
N TYR A 42 20.98 -15.02 -2.54
CA TYR A 42 19.63 -15.09 -2.01
C TYR A 42 19.61 -15.64 -0.58
N PRO A 43 18.67 -15.19 0.27
CA PRO A 43 17.65 -14.18 0.01
C PRO A 43 18.17 -12.74 0.13
N GLN A 44 17.41 -11.79 -0.43
CA GLN A 44 17.59 -10.35 -0.23
C GLN A 44 16.55 -9.83 0.75
N GLU A 45 16.89 -8.86 1.60
CA GLU A 45 15.99 -8.32 2.61
C GLU A 45 15.79 -6.82 2.45
N ILE A 46 14.59 -6.35 2.82
CA ILE A 46 14.25 -4.93 2.94
C ILE A 46 13.51 -4.73 4.27
N ILE A 47 13.95 -3.76 5.07
CA ILE A 47 13.32 -3.40 6.33
C ILE A 47 12.76 -1.98 6.24
N LEU A 48 11.46 -1.86 6.52
CA LEU A 48 10.71 -0.60 6.51
C LEU A 48 10.31 -0.24 7.94
N LYS A 49 10.33 1.05 8.27
CA LYS A 49 9.82 1.63 9.51
C LYS A 49 8.59 2.49 9.23
N LEU A 50 7.48 2.12 9.83
CA LEU A 50 6.26 2.91 9.88
C LEU A 50 6.42 4.07 10.88
N PRO A 51 5.75 5.22 10.67
CA PRO A 51 5.82 6.38 11.55
C PRO A 51 5.46 6.04 13.00
N LYS A 52 4.39 5.27 13.20
CA LYS A 52 3.90 4.81 14.49
C LYS A 52 3.64 3.30 14.46
N LYS A 53 3.29 2.74 15.62
CA LYS A 53 2.73 1.39 15.73
C LYS A 53 1.41 1.37 14.97
N THR A 54 1.23 0.38 14.11
CA THR A 54 0.09 0.32 13.19
C THR A 54 -0.47 -1.09 13.17
N ARG A 55 -1.80 -1.19 13.15
CA ARG A 55 -2.49 -2.40 12.71
C ARG A 55 -2.53 -2.42 11.19
N MET A 56 -1.61 -3.16 10.57
CA MET A 56 -1.61 -3.34 9.12
C MET A 56 -2.81 -4.20 8.71
N LYS A 57 -3.52 -3.75 7.68
CA LYS A 57 -4.72 -4.40 7.10
C LYS A 57 -4.45 -4.99 5.72
N LYS A 58 -3.64 -4.31 4.92
CA LYS A 58 -3.29 -4.74 3.56
C LYS A 58 -1.88 -4.32 3.20
N LEU A 59 -1.14 -5.23 2.60
CA LEU A 59 0.17 -4.98 1.98
C LEU A 59 0.04 -5.20 0.48
N GLN A 60 0.50 -4.24 -0.31
CA GLN A 60 0.58 -4.39 -1.76
C GLN A 60 2.02 -4.27 -2.22
N LEU A 61 2.45 -5.25 -3.01
CA LEU A 61 3.81 -5.37 -3.53
C LEU A 61 3.74 -5.31 -5.05
N LEU A 62 4.38 -4.30 -5.65
CA LEU A 62 4.51 -4.18 -7.09
C LEU A 62 5.93 -4.57 -7.50
N ALA A 63 6.10 -5.76 -8.06
CA ALA A 63 7.37 -6.24 -8.57
C ALA A 63 7.65 -5.73 -9.99
N HIS A 64 8.94 -5.61 -10.32
CA HIS A 64 9.38 -5.28 -11.67
C HIS A 64 8.95 -6.36 -12.67
N GLN A 65 8.62 -6.02 -13.92
CA GLN A 65 8.00 -6.96 -14.88
C GLN A 65 8.80 -8.26 -15.21
N PHE A 66 10.12 -8.27 -14.99
CA PHE A 66 10.99 -9.43 -15.21
C PHE A 66 12.02 -9.69 -14.10
N LEU A 67 12.10 -8.84 -13.06
CA LEU A 67 12.99 -9.07 -11.89
C LEU A 67 12.17 -9.61 -10.72
N ILE A 68 11.28 -10.55 -11.00
CA ILE A 68 10.24 -10.96 -10.07
C ILE A 68 10.79 -12.02 -9.11
N PRO A 69 10.78 -11.79 -7.78
CA PRO A 69 11.12 -12.82 -6.80
C PRO A 69 10.08 -13.94 -6.80
N THR A 70 10.50 -15.20 -6.74
CA THR A 70 9.59 -16.36 -6.69
C THR A 70 8.73 -16.39 -5.42
N LYS A 71 9.30 -15.93 -4.30
CA LYS A 71 8.66 -15.91 -2.98
C LYS A 71 9.12 -14.67 -2.22
N ILE A 72 8.17 -14.01 -1.57
CA ILE A 72 8.44 -12.92 -0.62
C ILE A 72 7.86 -13.33 0.73
N GLU A 73 8.70 -13.46 1.75
CA GLU A 73 8.25 -13.69 3.11
C GLU A 73 8.04 -12.36 3.83
N VAL A 74 7.01 -12.30 4.66
CA VAL A 74 6.57 -11.09 5.33
C VAL A 74 6.66 -11.27 6.84
N TYR A 75 7.35 -10.32 7.48
CA TYR A 75 7.64 -10.31 8.90
C TYR A 75 7.27 -8.95 9.49
N LEU A 76 6.74 -8.92 10.72
CA LEU A 76 6.35 -7.69 11.40
C LEU A 76 6.90 -7.66 12.83
N GLY A 77 7.51 -6.54 13.23
CA GLY A 77 8.07 -6.31 14.56
C GLY A 77 7.59 -5.00 15.17
N SER A 78 7.63 -4.90 16.50
CA SER A 78 7.05 -3.77 17.27
C SER A 78 8.07 -2.88 17.98
N TYR A 79 9.34 -3.27 18.08
CA TYR A 79 10.35 -2.51 18.83
C TYR A 79 11.47 -2.02 17.92
N PRO A 80 12.03 -0.82 18.19
CA PRO A 80 13.14 -0.28 17.40
C PRO A 80 14.37 -1.17 17.44
N PRO A 81 15.17 -1.18 16.34
CA PRO A 81 16.49 -1.80 16.31
C PRO A 81 17.52 -1.08 17.22
N GLU A 82 17.17 0.06 17.81
CA GLU A 82 18.08 0.90 18.62
C GLU A 82 18.38 0.30 20.00
N HIS A 83 17.53 -0.62 20.50
CA HIS A 83 17.88 -1.50 21.60
C HIS A 83 18.23 -2.88 21.06
N VAL A 84 19.52 -3.09 20.73
CA VAL A 84 20.29 -4.36 20.61
C VAL A 84 21.02 -4.54 19.26
N VAL A 85 22.36 -4.51 19.35
CA VAL A 85 23.48 -5.28 18.72
C VAL A 85 23.33 -5.93 17.31
N SER A 86 22.15 -6.26 16.78
CA SER A 86 21.99 -6.60 15.34
C SER A 86 20.54 -6.46 14.88
N LEU A 87 20.34 -5.93 13.66
CA LEU A 87 19.05 -5.80 12.96
C LEU A 87 18.28 -7.14 12.79
N HIS A 88 18.91 -8.28 13.11
CA HIS A 88 18.45 -9.64 12.80
C HIS A 88 17.96 -10.43 14.03
N GLY A 89 18.03 -9.88 15.25
CA GLY A 89 17.68 -10.60 16.49
C GLY A 89 16.18 -10.56 16.87
N THR A 90 15.50 -11.70 16.78
CA THR A 90 14.38 -12.18 17.64
C THR A 90 13.13 -11.29 17.86
N ARG A 91 12.87 -10.25 17.06
CA ARG A 91 11.70 -9.34 17.29
C ARG A 91 10.64 -9.31 16.19
N TYR A 92 10.80 -10.15 15.18
CA TYR A 92 9.88 -10.20 14.05
C TYR A 92 8.97 -11.43 14.11
N LYS A 93 7.66 -11.21 14.14
CA LYS A 93 6.66 -12.25 13.91
C LYS A 93 6.56 -12.53 12.42
N ARG A 94 6.80 -13.77 12.01
CA ARG A 94 6.53 -14.22 10.63
C ARG A 94 5.02 -14.21 10.41
N LEU A 95 4.56 -13.42 9.44
CA LEU A 95 3.15 -13.36 9.06
C LEU A 95 2.80 -14.39 7.99
N GLY A 96 3.79 -14.78 7.18
CA GLY A 96 3.64 -15.78 6.13
C GLY A 96 4.53 -15.45 4.94
N TYR A 97 4.14 -15.95 3.78
CA TYR A 97 4.79 -15.64 2.52
C TYR A 97 3.78 -15.51 1.41
N VAL A 98 4.22 -14.90 0.32
CA VAL A 98 3.46 -14.81 -0.92
C VAL A 98 4.31 -15.27 -2.08
N THR A 99 3.71 -16.04 -2.98
CA THR A 99 4.30 -16.40 -4.26
C THR A 99 3.87 -15.40 -5.32
N MET A 100 4.81 -15.06 -6.18
CA MET A 100 4.61 -14.19 -7.32
C MET A 100 4.40 -15.05 -8.59
N SER A 101 4.20 -14.43 -9.74
CA SER A 101 4.06 -15.08 -11.05
C SER A 101 5.30 -14.80 -11.89
N ASP A 102 5.75 -15.76 -12.68
CA ASP A 102 6.86 -15.54 -13.64
C ASP A 102 6.59 -14.42 -14.66
N ASN A 103 5.31 -14.08 -14.87
CA ASN A 103 4.82 -13.08 -15.78
C ASN A 103 5.06 -13.41 -17.27
N GLU A 104 5.23 -14.69 -17.60
CA GLU A 104 5.37 -15.17 -18.98
C GLU A 104 4.13 -14.86 -19.83
N LYS A 105 2.93 -14.95 -19.23
CA LYS A 105 1.65 -14.69 -19.89
C LYS A 105 1.55 -13.28 -20.49
N THR A 106 2.25 -12.30 -19.91
CA THR A 106 2.27 -10.91 -20.43
C THR A 106 3.50 -10.63 -21.29
N SER A 107 4.27 -11.67 -21.64
CA SER A 107 5.58 -11.56 -22.27
C SER A 107 6.54 -10.66 -21.46
N PHE A 108 6.42 -10.71 -20.12
CA PHE A 108 7.22 -9.90 -19.20
C PHE A 108 7.10 -8.38 -19.42
N LYS A 109 5.94 -7.91 -19.89
CA LYS A 109 5.71 -6.47 -20.16
C LYS A 109 4.96 -5.78 -19.04
N ALA A 110 4.08 -6.49 -18.34
CA ALA A 110 3.29 -5.93 -17.25
C ALA A 110 4.06 -6.00 -15.93
N ARG A 111 3.93 -5.00 -15.06
CA ARG A 111 4.41 -5.12 -13.67
C ARG A 111 3.49 -6.07 -12.90
N GLU A 112 4.03 -6.85 -11.97
CA GLU A 112 3.21 -7.76 -11.16
C GLU A 112 2.80 -7.10 -9.85
N LEU A 113 1.49 -6.96 -9.63
CA LEU A 113 0.94 -6.47 -8.37
C LEU A 113 0.38 -7.63 -7.55
N LYS A 114 0.86 -7.78 -6.31
CA LYS A 114 0.33 -8.72 -5.33
C LYS A 114 -0.26 -7.97 -4.14
N SER A 115 -1.51 -8.24 -3.81
CA SER A 115 -2.17 -7.71 -2.61
C SER A 115 -2.36 -8.81 -1.58
N VAL A 116 -1.93 -8.57 -0.35
CA VAL A 116 -1.99 -9.50 0.78
C VAL A 116 -2.81 -8.85 1.89
N HIS A 117 -3.82 -9.56 2.40
CA HIS A 117 -4.53 -9.15 3.60
C HIS A 117 -3.75 -9.60 4.82
N ILE A 118 -3.52 -8.67 5.74
CA ILE A 118 -2.76 -8.87 6.96
C ILE A 118 -3.62 -8.33 8.09
N ASP A 119 -3.64 -8.97 9.26
CA ASP A 119 -4.18 -8.35 10.48
C ASP A 119 -3.17 -8.56 11.59
N ALA A 120 -2.21 -7.63 11.66
CA ALA A 120 -1.12 -7.70 12.62
C ALA A 120 -0.67 -6.29 13.00
N VAL A 121 -0.27 -6.15 14.26
CA VAL A 121 0.18 -4.88 14.84
C VAL A 121 1.70 -4.84 14.90
N GLY A 122 2.30 -3.77 14.40
CA GLY A 122 3.73 -3.53 14.48
C GLY A 122 4.14 -2.21 13.83
N GLN A 123 5.43 -1.92 13.90
CA GLN A 123 6.03 -0.69 13.36
C GLN A 123 7.09 -1.01 12.30
N TYR A 124 7.71 -2.18 12.36
CA TYR A 124 8.81 -2.57 11.49
C TYR A 124 8.37 -3.71 10.58
N LEU A 125 8.35 -3.47 9.28
CA LEU A 125 8.02 -4.48 8.27
C LEU A 125 9.30 -4.98 7.63
N ARG A 126 9.57 -6.28 7.74
CA ARG A 126 10.70 -6.93 7.08
C ARG A 126 10.18 -7.83 5.95
N LEU A 127 10.72 -7.63 4.76
CA LEU A 127 10.43 -8.40 3.56
C LEU A 127 11.68 -9.21 3.20
N VAL A 128 11.51 -10.51 2.96
CA VAL A 128 12.60 -11.40 2.55
C VAL A 128 12.27 -11.96 1.17
N LEU A 129 13.04 -11.52 0.18
CA LEU A 129 12.85 -11.81 -1.24
C LEU A 129 13.79 -12.96 -1.65
N HIS A 130 13.20 -14.05 -2.13
CA HIS A 130 13.95 -15.20 -2.63
C HIS A 130 14.31 -15.07 -4.11
N LYS A 131 14.97 -16.09 -4.64
CA LYS A 131 15.43 -16.19 -6.04
C LYS A 131 14.39 -15.68 -7.04
N ASN A 132 14.83 -15.01 -8.09
CA ASN A 132 13.97 -14.56 -9.18
C ASN A 132 13.42 -15.72 -10.03
N TYR A 133 12.34 -15.47 -10.76
CA TYR A 133 11.97 -16.30 -11.89
C TYR A 133 12.99 -16.12 -13.01
N ILE A 134 13.52 -17.22 -13.54
CA ILE A 134 14.48 -17.22 -14.63
C ILE A 134 13.76 -16.79 -15.91
N ASN A 135 14.33 -15.84 -16.64
CA ASN A 135 13.83 -15.40 -17.94
C ASN A 135 14.92 -14.72 -18.74
N LYS A 136 14.69 -14.53 -20.05
CA LYS A 136 15.66 -13.96 -21.00
C LYS A 136 16.02 -12.48 -20.76
N PHE A 137 15.27 -11.75 -19.93
CA PHE A 137 15.51 -10.34 -19.65
C PHE A 137 16.27 -10.11 -18.34
N ASN A 138 16.20 -11.05 -17.39
CA ASN A 138 16.92 -10.98 -16.12
C ASN A 138 18.24 -11.75 -16.17
N LEU A 139 19.19 -11.22 -16.95
CA LEU A 139 20.50 -11.87 -17.18
C LEU A 139 21.36 -11.97 -15.91
N TYR A 140 21.10 -11.12 -14.92
CA TYR A 140 21.92 -10.99 -13.71
C TYR A 140 21.30 -11.65 -12.49
N ASN A 141 20.16 -12.36 -12.64
CA ASN A 141 19.42 -12.96 -11.54
C ASN A 141 19.19 -11.97 -10.39
N GLN A 142 18.65 -10.80 -10.72
CA GLN A 142 18.28 -9.75 -9.74
C GLN A 142 16.82 -9.89 -9.32
N VAL A 143 16.48 -9.31 -8.17
CA VAL A 143 15.09 -9.07 -7.76
C VAL A 143 14.83 -7.58 -7.66
N GLY A 144 13.62 -7.16 -8.06
CA GLY A 144 13.26 -5.75 -8.14
C GLY A 144 11.84 -5.48 -7.65
N VAL A 145 11.71 -4.45 -6.82
CA VAL A 145 10.44 -3.96 -6.28
C VAL A 145 10.26 -2.52 -6.72
N ILE A 146 9.17 -2.24 -7.41
CA ILE A 146 8.85 -0.89 -7.90
C ILE A 146 8.19 -0.06 -6.81
N ALA A 147 7.22 -0.66 -6.10
CA ALA A 147 6.45 0.04 -5.08
C ALA A 147 5.95 -0.92 -4.00
N ILE A 148 5.83 -0.40 -2.79
CA ILE A 148 5.26 -1.09 -1.62
C ILE A 148 4.18 -0.17 -1.05
N ASN A 149 2.94 -0.63 -0.99
CA ASN A 149 1.89 0.09 -0.28
C ASN A 149 1.56 -0.65 1.01
N VAL A 150 1.67 0.04 2.15
CA VAL A 150 1.16 -0.44 3.43
C VAL A 150 -0.14 0.31 3.73
N LEU A 151 -1.22 -0.42 3.98
CA LEU A 151 -2.50 0.12 4.39
C LEU A 151 -2.87 -0.42 5.76
N GLY A 152 -3.39 0.43 6.62
CA GLY A 152 -3.77 0.09 7.97
C GLY A 152 -4.14 1.32 8.77
N ASP A 153 -4.18 1.16 10.08
CA ASP A 153 -4.56 2.23 11.01
C ASP A 153 -3.51 2.36 12.12
N GLU A 154 -3.16 3.60 12.48
CA GLU A 154 -2.29 3.86 13.64
C GLU A 154 -2.97 3.34 14.91
N VAL A 155 -2.18 2.78 15.82
CA VAL A 155 -2.68 2.31 17.11
C VAL A 155 -1.91 2.93 18.26
N ASP A 156 -2.59 3.11 19.38
CA ASP A 156 -1.98 3.52 20.65
C ASP A 156 -1.21 2.37 21.30
N ASP A 157 -0.65 2.63 22.48
CA ASP A 157 0.13 1.64 23.22
C ASP A 157 -0.73 0.44 23.66
N GLU A 158 -2.00 0.68 23.94
CA GLU A 158 -3.04 -0.30 24.30
C GLU A 158 -3.53 -1.12 23.09
N GLY A 159 -3.21 -0.67 21.87
CA GLY A 159 -3.59 -1.33 20.61
C GLY A 159 -4.94 -0.90 20.05
N ASN A 160 -5.55 0.15 20.59
CA ASN A 160 -6.75 0.78 20.06
C ASN A 160 -6.40 1.61 18.83
N VAL A 161 -7.30 1.64 17.85
CA VAL A 161 -7.11 2.42 16.63
C VAL A 161 -7.23 3.90 16.96
N ILE A 162 -6.18 4.67 16.67
CA ILE A 162 -6.19 6.13 16.77
C ILE A 162 -6.96 6.66 15.56
N PRO A 163 -8.04 7.42 15.76
CA PRO A 163 -8.75 8.06 14.66
C PRO A 163 -7.82 8.99 13.87
N ASP A 164 -7.96 9.01 12.53
CA ASP A 164 -7.20 9.96 11.72
C ASP A 164 -7.74 11.38 11.96
N ASP A 165 -6.97 12.19 12.70
CA ASP A 165 -7.26 13.60 12.99
C ASP A 165 -7.58 14.41 11.73
N LYS A 166 -6.98 14.06 10.57
CA LYS A 166 -7.28 14.76 9.31
C LYS A 166 -8.69 14.49 8.85
N GLN A 167 -9.15 13.25 8.96
CA GLN A 167 -10.48 12.85 8.54
C GLN A 167 -11.53 13.44 9.48
N GLN A 168 -11.24 13.51 10.78
CA GLN A 168 -12.07 14.24 11.74
C GLN A 168 -12.12 15.75 11.42
N ARG A 169 -10.99 16.40 11.19
CA ARG A 169 -10.96 17.83 10.79
C ARG A 169 -11.71 18.11 9.50
N VAL A 170 -11.59 17.24 8.50
CA VAL A 170 -12.35 17.36 7.24
C VAL A 170 -13.84 17.23 7.51
N ASN A 171 -14.26 16.25 8.32
CA ASN A 171 -15.66 16.07 8.69
C ASN A 171 -16.19 17.26 9.51
N GLU A 172 -15.38 17.83 10.42
CA GLU A 172 -15.70 19.04 11.17
C GLU A 172 -15.86 20.27 10.25
N LEU A 173 -14.97 20.41 9.26
CA LEU A 173 -15.07 21.47 8.25
C LEU A 173 -16.31 21.28 7.37
N ILE A 174 -16.59 20.06 6.92
CA ILE A 174 -17.80 19.74 6.15
C ILE A 174 -19.04 20.10 6.96
N ASN A 175 -19.12 19.68 8.22
CA ASN A 175 -20.26 20.02 9.08
C ASN A 175 -20.37 21.52 9.37
N ARG A 176 -19.25 22.25 9.39
CA ARG A 176 -19.22 23.70 9.58
C ARG A 176 -19.69 24.47 8.34
N TYR A 177 -19.35 24.01 7.14
CA TYR A 177 -19.60 24.74 5.90
C TYR A 177 -20.74 24.18 5.05
N MET A 178 -21.16 22.94 5.30
CA MET A 178 -22.28 22.25 4.67
C MET A 178 -23.01 21.37 5.71
N PRO A 179 -23.67 21.98 6.72
CA PRO A 179 -24.50 21.24 7.64
C PRO A 179 -25.65 20.59 6.85
N ASN A 180 -25.82 19.28 7.00
CA ASN A 180 -26.96 18.57 6.43
C ASN A 180 -28.26 19.22 6.94
N GLY A 181 -29.03 19.83 6.05
CA GLY A 181 -30.39 20.31 6.33
C GLY A 181 -30.59 21.82 6.46
N GLN A 182 -29.69 22.68 5.98
CA GLN A 182 -30.06 24.08 5.71
C GLN A 182 -30.46 24.24 4.25
N ALA A 183 -31.76 24.43 4.01
CA ALA A 183 -32.26 24.96 2.75
C ALA A 183 -31.52 26.28 2.45
N TYR A 184 -31.09 26.46 1.21
CA TYR A 184 -30.57 27.75 0.76
C TYR A 184 -31.66 28.81 1.00
N PRO A 185 -31.35 29.96 1.62
CA PRO A 185 -32.33 31.03 1.73
C PRO A 185 -32.65 31.56 0.33
N GLY A 186 -33.74 31.06 -0.26
CA GLY A 186 -34.15 31.35 -1.63
C GLY A 186 -34.84 30.20 -2.37
N GLU A 187 -34.83 28.96 -1.85
CA GLU A 187 -35.65 27.88 -2.42
C GLU A 187 -37.05 27.91 -1.77
N GLU A 188 -37.99 28.59 -2.43
CA GLU A 188 -39.42 28.40 -2.17
C GLU A 188 -39.77 26.93 -2.47
N GLU A 189 -40.37 26.23 -1.50
CA GLU A 189 -40.93 24.90 -1.74
C GLU A 189 -41.93 24.99 -2.90
N PRO A 190 -41.87 24.10 -3.91
CA PRO A 190 -42.88 24.10 -4.96
C PRO A 190 -44.19 23.66 -4.32
N THR A 191 -45.11 24.61 -4.14
CA THR A 191 -46.48 24.35 -3.71
C THR A 191 -47.10 23.30 -4.62
N THR A 192 -47.38 22.13 -4.05
CA THR A 192 -48.14 21.06 -4.66
C THR A 192 -49.57 21.53 -4.92
N GLN A 193 -49.82 22.13 -6.08
CA GLN A 193 -51.16 22.34 -6.64
C GLN A 193 -51.04 22.86 -8.07
N ASN A 194 -50.87 21.95 -9.02
CA ASN A 194 -51.41 22.13 -10.37
C ASN A 194 -51.73 20.73 -10.92
N PRO A 195 -52.99 20.42 -11.24
CA PRO A 195 -53.31 19.14 -11.87
C PRO A 195 -52.64 19.06 -13.23
N ILE A 196 -51.87 17.99 -13.45
CA ILE A 196 -51.16 17.72 -14.70
C ILE A 196 -52.19 17.47 -15.80
N ASP A 197 -52.08 18.22 -16.90
CA ASP A 197 -52.91 18.07 -18.09
C ASP A 197 -52.73 16.65 -18.70
N PRO A 198 -53.81 15.84 -18.84
CA PRO A 198 -53.73 14.49 -19.39
C PRO A 198 -53.22 14.40 -20.83
N SER A 199 -53.17 15.51 -21.57
CA SER A 199 -52.70 15.53 -22.96
C SER A 199 -51.18 15.35 -23.11
N VAL A 200 -50.40 15.46 -22.02
CA VAL A 200 -48.92 15.29 -22.04
C VAL A 200 -48.50 13.83 -21.89
N LEU A 201 -49.37 12.92 -21.43
CA LEU A 201 -49.04 11.50 -21.16
C LEU A 201 -49.16 10.57 -22.38
N GLY A 202 -49.52 11.10 -23.57
CA GLY A 202 -49.83 10.30 -24.76
C GLY A 202 -48.66 9.90 -25.67
N ALA A 203 -47.41 10.29 -25.37
CA ALA A 203 -46.29 10.15 -26.33
C ALA A 203 -45.13 9.27 -25.85
N MET A 204 -45.37 8.28 -25.00
CA MET A 204 -44.39 7.22 -24.69
C MET A 204 -45.08 5.87 -24.57
N ASN A 205 -45.60 5.37 -25.69
CA ASN A 205 -45.74 3.95 -25.98
C ASN A 205 -46.25 3.76 -27.41
N LYS A 206 -45.35 3.94 -28.38
CA LYS A 206 -45.28 3.18 -29.62
C LYS A 206 -43.83 3.08 -30.07
#